data_AF-A0A8D0HVK7-F1
#
_entry.id   AF-A0A8D0HVK7-F1
#
_cell.length_a   1.000
_cell.length_b   1.000
_cell.length_c   1.000
_cell.angle_alpha   90.00
_cell.angle_beta   90.00
_cell.angle_gamma   90.00
#
_symmetry.space_group_name_H-M   'P 1'
#
loop_
_entity.id
_entity.type
_entity.pdbx_description
1 polymer ?
#
loop_
_entity_poly.entity_id
_entity_poly.type
_entity_poly.pdbx_seq_one_letter_code
_entity_poly.pdbx_strand_id
1 'polypeptide(L)'
;GQPPIDCSQYPIPGKGKPVACTLEYRPLCGTDGVTYGNKCAFCLILLIMVIIHLQIDCSQYPIPGKGKPVACTLDYRPLCGTDGVTYGNKCFFCAAQR
;
A
#
# COMPACT_ATOMS: atom_id res chain seq x y z
N GLY A 1 -28.13 7.98 -7.29
CA GLY A 1 -26.76 7.45 -7.25
C GLY A 1 -26.39 7.17 -5.82
N GLN A 2 -25.78 6.03 -5.53
CA GLN A 2 -25.33 5.69 -4.18
C GLN A 2 -24.20 6.64 -3.77
N PRO A 3 -24.19 7.17 -2.53
CA PRO A 3 -23.13 8.07 -2.09
C PRO A 3 -21.76 7.38 -2.12
N PRO A 4 -20.67 8.13 -2.34
CA PRO A 4 -19.32 7.57 -2.32
C PRO A 4 -19.03 6.93 -0.97
N ILE A 5 -18.41 5.75 -1.02
CA ILE A 5 -18.09 4.97 0.17
C ILE A 5 -16.83 5.57 0.81
N ASP A 6 -16.98 6.22 1.96
CA ASP A 6 -15.84 6.73 2.73
C ASP A 6 -15.14 5.61 3.52
N CYS A 7 -13.87 5.36 3.18
CA CYS A 7 -13.02 4.35 3.81
C CYS A 7 -12.05 4.92 4.87
N SER A 8 -12.07 6.23 5.12
CA SER A 8 -11.12 6.93 6.00
C SER A 8 -11.16 6.44 7.46
N GLN A 9 -12.30 5.87 7.87
CA GLN A 9 -12.51 5.33 9.22
C GLN A 9 -11.95 3.92 9.44
N TYR A 10 -11.53 3.22 8.38
CA TYR A 10 -11.04 1.85 8.49
C TYR A 10 -9.52 1.79 8.63
N PRO A 11 -8.99 0.88 9.46
CA PRO A 11 -7.55 0.79 9.70
C PRO A 11 -6.80 0.33 8.45
N ILE A 12 -5.70 1.02 8.16
CA ILE A 12 -4.81 0.72 7.03
C ILE A 12 -4.02 -0.57 7.34
N PRO A 13 -4.09 -1.61 6.48
CA PRO A 13 -3.26 -2.80 6.62
C PRO A 13 -1.79 -2.44 6.40
N GLY A 14 -0.87 -2.89 7.25
CA GLY A 14 0.57 -2.64 7.00
C GLY A 14 1.45 -2.38 8.22
N LYS A 15 0.90 -2.40 9.45
CA LYS A 15 1.70 -2.21 10.69
C LYS A 15 1.75 -3.46 11.57
N GLY A 16 1.82 -4.65 10.97
CA GLY A 16 1.92 -5.92 11.72
C GLY A 16 0.73 -6.22 12.64
N LYS A 17 -0.36 -5.44 12.57
CA LYS A 17 -1.61 -5.70 13.27
C LYS A 17 -2.59 -6.33 12.28
N PRO A 18 -3.15 -7.51 12.58
CA PRO A 18 -4.22 -8.07 11.77
C PRO A 18 -5.40 -7.11 11.80
N VAL A 19 -5.82 -6.66 10.62
CA VAL A 19 -7.07 -5.90 10.46
C VAL A 19 -8.18 -6.91 10.32
N ALA A 20 -9.13 -6.89 11.26
CA ALA A 20 -10.31 -7.74 11.23
C ALA A 20 -11.56 -6.89 11.03
N CYS A 21 -12.46 -7.40 10.18
CA CYS A 21 -13.80 -6.87 10.01
C CYS A 21 -14.81 -7.72 10.78
N THR A 22 -15.91 -7.10 11.20
CA THR A 22 -17.09 -7.80 11.70
C THR A 22 -17.67 -8.71 10.61
N LEU A 23 -18.38 -9.78 11.02
CA LEU A 23 -19.09 -10.69 10.10
C LEU A 23 -20.52 -10.23 9.80
N GLU A 24 -20.84 -8.96 10.07
CA GLU A 24 -22.15 -8.41 9.76
C GLU A 24 -22.36 -8.36 8.24
N TYR A 25 -23.49 -8.85 7.77
CA TYR A 25 -23.79 -8.91 6.35
C TYR A 25 -24.63 -7.70 5.93
N ARG A 26 -23.99 -6.76 5.24
CA ARG A 26 -24.58 -5.55 4.64
C ARG A 26 -23.92 -5.32 3.28
N PRO A 27 -24.33 -6.07 2.25
CA PRO A 27 -23.53 -6.24 1.06
C PRO A 27 -23.41 -4.97 0.23
N LEU A 28 -22.26 -4.82 -0.45
CA LEU A 28 -21.99 -3.75 -1.41
C LEU A 28 -21.55 -4.37 -2.73
N CYS A 29 -22.09 -3.87 -3.84
CA CYS A 29 -21.63 -4.23 -5.17
C CYS A 29 -20.52 -3.25 -5.58
N GLY A 30 -19.32 -3.77 -5.83
CA GLY A 30 -18.19 -2.99 -6.31
C GLY A 30 -18.26 -2.74 -7.82
N THR A 31 -17.48 -1.76 -8.30
CA THR A 31 -17.32 -1.46 -9.73
C THR A 31 -16.56 -2.54 -10.49
N ASP A 32 -15.87 -3.41 -9.77
CA ASP A 32 -15.22 -4.63 -10.23
C ASP A 32 -16.20 -5.81 -10.41
N GLY A 33 -17.49 -5.61 -10.14
CA GLY A 33 -18.51 -6.65 -10.21
C GLY A 33 -18.49 -7.63 -9.03
N VAL A 34 -17.68 -7.37 -8.00
CA VAL A 34 -17.58 -8.22 -6.81
C VAL A 34 -18.58 -7.75 -5.75
N THR A 35 -19.24 -8.72 -5.10
CA THR A 35 -20.07 -8.43 -3.92
C THR A 35 -19.26 -8.58 -2.64
N TYR A 36 -19.20 -7.51 -1.87
CA TYR A 36 -18.47 -7.44 -0.61
C TYR A 36 -19.44 -7.58 0.56
N GLY A 37 -19.12 -8.43 1.54
CA GLY A 37 -20.04 -8.75 2.64
C GLY A 37 -20.43 -7.55 3.50
N ASN A 38 -19.54 -6.57 3.65
CA ASN A 38 -19.82 -5.28 4.30
C ASN A 38 -18.82 -4.19 3.89
N LYS A 39 -19.08 -2.97 4.37
CA LYS A 39 -18.26 -1.78 4.09
C LYS A 39 -16.81 -1.93 4.57
N CYS A 40 -16.59 -2.63 5.69
CA CYS A 40 -15.24 -2.91 6.18
C CYS A 40 -14.47 -3.81 5.22
N ALA A 41 -15.06 -4.92 4.78
CA ALA A 41 -14.43 -5.84 3.84
C ALA A 41 -14.11 -5.15 2.50
N PHE A 42 -15.05 -4.33 1.99
CA PHE A 42 -14.81 -3.53 0.79
C PHE A 42 -13.63 -2.57 0.96
N CYS A 43 -13.64 -1.76 2.03
CA CYS A 43 -12.56 -0.80 2.30
C CYS A 43 -11.22 -1.48 2.55
N LEU A 44 -11.20 -2.64 3.20
CA LEU A 44 -9.99 -3.42 3.42
C LEU A 44 -9.33 -3.82 2.10
N ILE A 45 -10.12 -4.38 1.17
CA ILE A 45 -9.62 -4.77 -0.16
C ILE A 45 -9.15 -3.55 -0.94
N LEU A 46 -9.94 -2.46 -0.96
CA LEU A 46 -9.52 -1.23 -1.62
C LEU A 46 -8.20 -0.67 -1.07
N LEU A 47 -8.04 -0.61 0.26
CA LEU A 47 -6.83 -0.11 0.89
C LEU A 47 -5.61 -1.01 0.60
N ILE A 48 -5.79 -2.34 0.59
CA ILE A 48 -4.73 -3.28 0.19
C ILE A 48 -4.33 -3.04 -1.26
N MET A 49 -5.31 -2.91 -2.16
CA MET A 49 -5.05 -2.64 -3.57
C MET A 49 -4.30 -1.33 -3.77
N VAL A 50 -4.67 -0.26 -3.05
CA VAL A 50 -3.94 1.03 -3.09
C VAL A 50 -2.50 0.88 -2.60
N ILE A 51 -2.26 0.10 -1.55
CA ILE A 51 -0.91 -0.13 -1.02
C ILE A 51 -0.05 -0.93 -2.01
N ILE A 52 -0.60 -1.98 -2.62
CA ILE A 52 0.10 -2.79 -3.64
C ILE A 52 0.44 -1.93 -4.86
N HIS A 53 -0.46 -1.05 -5.27
CA HIS A 53 -0.27 -0.19 -6.44
C HIS A 53 0.33 1.18 -6.10
N LEU A 54 0.79 1.40 -4.86
CA LEU A 54 1.33 2.70 -4.48
C LEU A 54 2.64 2.94 -5.23
N GLN A 55 2.58 3.79 -6.25
CA GLN A 55 3.78 4.28 -6.90
C GLN A 55 4.57 5.13 -5.91
N ILE A 56 5.80 4.73 -5.65
CA ILE A 56 6.71 5.48 -4.78
C ILE A 56 7.30 6.61 -5.64
N ASP A 57 7.03 7.86 -5.25
CA ASP A 57 7.67 9.01 -5.88
C ASP A 57 9.16 9.04 -5.53
N CYS A 58 9.98 8.66 -6.50
CA CYS A 58 11.43 8.64 -6.36
C CYS A 58 12.10 10.00 -6.61
N SER A 59 11.34 11.04 -6.99
CA SER A 59 11.88 12.37 -7.31
C SER A 59 12.52 13.06 -6.11
N GLN A 60 12.13 12.67 -4.90
CA GLN A 60 12.63 13.23 -3.64
C GLN A 60 13.90 12.55 -3.12
N TYR A 61 14.29 11.41 -3.70
CA TYR A 61 15.42 10.62 -3.22
C TYR A 61 16.69 10.89 -4.04
N PRO A 62 17.86 10.88 -3.39
CA PRO A 62 19.12 11.10 -4.09
C PRO A 62 19.34 10.01 -5.14
N ILE A 63 19.61 10.43 -6.37
CA ILE A 63 19.97 9.52 -7.46
C ILE A 63 21.45 9.13 -7.25
N PRO A 64 21.77 7.84 -7.02
CA PRO A 64 23.17 7.43 -7.00
C PRO A 64 23.80 7.68 -8.38
N GLY A 65 24.89 8.44 -8.42
CA GLY A 65 25.73 8.51 -9.62
C GLY A 65 26.33 7.13 -9.92
N LYS A 66 26.64 6.83 -11.19
CA LYS A 66 27.24 5.55 -11.61
C LYS A 66 28.38 5.15 -10.66
N GLY A 67 28.22 4.03 -9.97
CA GLY A 67 29.22 3.45 -9.07
C GLY A 67 29.38 4.14 -7.70
N LYS A 68 28.49 5.07 -7.32
CA LYS A 68 28.51 5.69 -5.99
C LYS A 68 27.46 5.06 -5.06
N PRO A 69 27.81 4.80 -3.78
CA PRO A 69 26.82 4.37 -2.80
C PRO A 69 25.80 5.48 -2.55
N VAL A 70 24.52 5.11 -2.50
CA VAL A 70 23.45 6.05 -2.14
C VAL A 70 23.51 6.34 -0.63
N ALA A 71 23.41 7.60 -0.24
CA ALA A 71 23.31 7.99 1.15
C ALA A 71 21.84 7.90 1.60
N CYS A 72 21.45 6.75 2.14
CA CYS A 72 20.12 6.53 2.73
C CYS A 72 20.21 6.41 4.25
N THR A 73 19.15 6.82 4.95
CA THR A 73 19.00 6.50 6.37
C THR A 73 18.78 5.01 6.56
N LEU A 74 19.09 4.50 7.76
CA LEU A 74 18.87 3.09 8.13
C LEU A 74 17.53 2.86 8.85
N ASP A 75 16.59 3.81 8.73
CA ASP A 75 15.23 3.63 9.25
C ASP A 75 14.56 2.48 8.49
N TYR A 76 14.04 1.48 9.22
CA TYR A 76 13.49 0.28 8.63
C TYR A 76 11.98 0.41 8.42
N ARG A 77 11.59 0.61 7.17
CA ARG A 77 10.20 0.67 6.69
C ARG A 77 10.11 -0.12 5.39
N PRO A 78 10.05 -1.45 5.47
CA PRO A 78 10.30 -2.31 4.33
C PRO A 78 9.26 -2.14 3.23
N LEU A 79 9.71 -2.22 1.98
CA LEU A 79 8.86 -2.23 0.79
C LEU A 79 9.19 -3.46 -0.04
N CYS A 80 8.16 -4.14 -0.53
CA CYS A 80 8.31 -5.23 -1.49
C CYS A 80 8.31 -4.63 -2.91
N GLY A 81 9.39 -4.83 -3.65
CA GLY A 81 9.47 -4.44 -5.05
C GLY A 81 8.79 -5.45 -5.98
N THR A 82 8.49 -5.02 -7.20
CA THR A 82 7.95 -5.91 -8.25
C THR A 82 8.97 -6.92 -8.75
N ASP A 83 10.25 -6.71 -8.43
CA ASP A 83 11.36 -7.64 -8.61
C ASP A 83 11.43 -8.73 -7.53
N GLY A 84 10.53 -8.71 -6.55
CA GLY A 84 10.51 -9.62 -5.41
C GLY A 84 11.54 -9.30 -4.33
N VAL A 85 12.26 -8.18 -4.43
CA VAL A 85 13.25 -7.76 -3.44
C VAL A 85 12.57 -6.94 -2.34
N THR A 86 12.91 -7.22 -1.07
CA THR A 86 12.49 -6.38 0.05
C THR A 86 13.53 -5.31 0.33
N TYR A 87 13.15 -4.05 0.14
CA TYR A 87 13.99 -2.88 0.35
C TYR A 87 13.78 -2.35 1.75
N GLY A 88 14.87 -2.08 2.49
CA GLY A 88 14.79 -1.64 3.89
C GLY A 88 14.00 -0.34 4.10
N ASN A 89 13.99 0.55 3.11
CA ASN A 89 13.12 1.72 3.06
C ASN A 89 12.98 2.28 1.64
N LYS A 90 12.18 3.34 1.50
CA LYS A 90 11.88 4.01 0.22
C LYS A 90 13.14 4.55 -0.48
N CYS A 91 14.15 4.99 0.28
CA CYS A 91 15.40 5.49 -0.29
C CYS A 91 16.17 4.35 -0.97
N PHE A 92 16.33 3.21 -0.31
CA PHE A 92 16.96 2.03 -0.92
C PHE A 92 16.15 1.48 -2.10
N PHE A 93 14.82 1.49 -2.02
CA PHE A 93 13.96 1.13 -3.15
C PHE A 93 14.23 2.05 -4.36
N CYS A 94 14.12 3.37 -4.17
CA CYS A 94 14.31 4.33 -5.26
C CYS A 94 15.72 4.34 -5.84
N ALA A 95 16.73 4.05 -5.02
CA ALA A 95 18.11 3.92 -5.46
C ALA A 95 18.36 2.70 -6.35
N ALA A 96 17.51 1.66 -6.28
CA ALA A 96 17.62 0.47 -7.10
C ALA A 96 16.84 0.56 -8.43
N GLN A 97 15.88 1.48 -8.52
CA GLN A 97 15.05 1.66 -9.71
C GLN A 97 15.73 2.49 -10.82
N ARG A 98 16.97 2.96 -10.64
CA ARG A 98 17.74 3.79 -11.59
C ARG A 98 19.24 3.54 -11.50
#